data_AF-A0A0M7A538-F1
#
_entry.id   AF-A0A0M7A538-F1
#
_cell.length_a   1.000
_cell.length_b   1.000
_cell.length_c   1.000
_cell.angle_alpha   90.00
_cell.angle_beta   90.00
_cell.angle_gamma   90.00
#
_symmetry.space_group_name_H-M   'P 1'
#
loop_
_entity.id
_entity.type
_entity.pdbx_description
1 polymer ?
#
loop_
_entity_poly.entity_id
_entity_poly.type
_entity_poly.pdbx_seq_one_letter_code
_entity_poly.pdbx_strand_id
1 'polypeptide(L)'
;MARRAELRGVCRDLLETFTSRNNDLDGYWALGKIQTHLQQGKRRKLCLDLVTRELEKSDKIFFELTEFYGDVLLRISYSRKISEAWIRYAAIDIQSVSNEKILCTSRVKTDLGREYSAETFADVRPHDPIVELRSGGPYGSRTTKRIIRSSLPHLSPRLVH
;
A
#
# COMPACT_ATOMS: atom_id res chain seq x y z
N MET A 1 5.01 2.24 -26.70
CA MET A 1 5.71 2.80 -25.52
C MET A 1 4.86 3.71 -24.63
N ALA A 2 3.80 4.37 -25.12
CA ALA A 2 2.95 5.27 -24.31
C ALA A 2 2.34 4.63 -23.04
N ARG A 3 1.88 3.37 -23.09
CA ARG A 3 1.22 2.73 -21.93
C ARG A 3 2.14 2.43 -20.75
N ARG A 4 3.45 2.25 -20.95
CA ARG A 4 4.39 2.09 -19.81
C ARG A 4 4.62 3.42 -19.09
N ALA A 5 4.41 4.56 -19.75
CA ALA A 5 4.46 5.88 -19.11
C ALA A 5 3.32 6.07 -18.10
N GLU A 6 2.19 5.37 -18.27
CA GLU A 6 1.07 5.36 -17.32
C GLU A 6 1.41 4.76 -15.96
N LEU A 7 2.54 4.03 -15.83
CA LEU A 7 3.03 3.57 -14.53
C LEU A 7 3.37 4.74 -13.59
N ARG A 8 3.69 5.93 -14.13
CA ARG A 8 3.75 7.15 -13.33
C ARG A 8 2.41 7.47 -12.67
N GLY A 9 1.30 7.29 -13.40
CA GLY A 9 -0.06 7.43 -12.88
C GLY A 9 -0.37 6.38 -11.82
N VAL A 10 0.06 5.12 -12.04
CA VAL A 10 -0.06 4.05 -11.04
C VAL A 10 0.62 4.44 -9.73
N CYS A 11 1.86 4.95 -9.77
CA CYS A 11 2.56 5.41 -8.57
C CYS A 11 1.75 6.47 -7.81
N ARG A 12 1.20 7.46 -8.53
CA ARG A 12 0.41 8.54 -7.91
C ARG A 12 -0.87 8.02 -7.25
N ASP A 13 -1.65 7.22 -7.97
CA ASP A 13 -2.93 6.69 -7.47
C ASP A 13 -2.72 5.77 -6.25
N LEU A 14 -1.65 4.96 -6.29
CA LEU A 14 -1.26 4.10 -5.19
C LEU A 14 -0.93 4.93 -3.94
N LEU A 15 -0.17 6.01 -4.11
CA LEU A 15 0.24 6.87 -3.01
C LEU A 15 -0.92 7.69 -2.44
N GLU A 16 -1.83 8.16 -3.30
CA GLU A 16 -3.06 8.84 -2.89
C GLU A 16 -3.96 7.92 -2.07
N THR A 17 -4.09 6.66 -2.49
CA THR A 17 -4.83 5.64 -1.75
C THR A 17 -4.15 5.30 -0.43
N PHE A 18 -2.81 5.24 -0.40
CA PHE A 18 -2.01 4.93 0.78
C PHE A 18 -2.05 6.00 1.86
N THR A 19 -1.91 7.26 1.46
CA THR A 19 -1.87 8.42 2.37
C THR A 19 -3.26 8.88 2.81
N SER A 20 -4.32 8.25 2.29
CA SER A 20 -5.70 8.53 2.67
C SER A 20 -5.93 8.36 4.18
N ARG A 21 -6.74 9.26 4.74
CA ARG A 21 -7.23 9.16 6.13
C ARG A 21 -8.09 7.93 6.39
N ASN A 22 -8.62 7.30 5.34
CA ASN A 22 -9.41 6.09 5.45
C ASN A 22 -8.56 4.81 5.44
N ASN A 23 -7.23 4.91 5.30
CA ASN A 23 -6.35 3.76 5.32
C ASN A 23 -6.16 3.24 6.75
N ASP A 24 -7.00 2.27 7.14
CA ASP A 24 -7.02 1.72 8.49
C ASP A 24 -6.30 0.36 8.58
N LEU A 25 -5.53 0.18 9.65
CA LEU A 25 -4.90 -1.07 10.06
C LEU A 25 -5.37 -1.42 11.48
N ASP A 26 -6.16 -2.49 11.60
CA ASP A 26 -6.73 -2.98 12.87
C ASP A 26 -7.56 -1.88 13.58
N GLY A 27 -8.35 -1.15 12.78
CA GLY A 27 -9.25 -0.10 13.24
C GLY A 27 -8.57 1.24 13.59
N TYR A 28 -7.28 1.38 13.37
CA TYR A 28 -6.58 2.65 13.57
C TYR A 28 -5.95 3.12 12.27
N TRP A 29 -5.69 4.42 12.15
CA TRP A 29 -5.07 4.96 10.96
C TRP A 29 -3.67 4.37 10.75
N ALA A 30 -3.46 3.72 9.61
CA ALA A 30 -2.27 2.92 9.33
C ALA A 30 -0.98 3.76 9.42
N LEU A 31 -1.00 5.00 8.94
CA LEU A 31 0.16 5.89 8.99
C LEU A 31 0.58 6.21 10.45
N GLY A 32 -0.38 6.36 11.36
CA GLY A 32 -0.09 6.59 12.78
C GLY A 32 0.61 5.38 13.40
N LYS A 33 0.14 4.18 13.09
CA LYS A 33 0.77 2.92 13.54
C LYS A 33 2.18 2.76 12.98
N ILE A 34 2.39 3.07 11.69
CA ILE A 34 3.72 3.05 11.07
C ILE A 34 4.64 4.06 11.76
N GLN A 35 4.16 5.28 12.02
CA GLN A 35 4.95 6.31 12.68
C GLN A 35 5.39 5.89 14.08
N THR A 36 4.49 5.32 14.89
CA THR A 36 4.83 4.75 16.19
C THR A 36 5.88 3.64 16.08
N HIS A 37 5.70 2.71 15.13
CA HIS A 37 6.63 1.60 14.92
C HIS A 37 8.04 2.09 14.58
N LEU A 38 8.15 3.04 13.65
CA LEU A 38 9.43 3.64 13.26
C LEU A 38 10.13 4.30 14.46
N GLN A 39 9.39 5.11 15.22
CA GLN A 39 9.94 5.80 16.39
C GLN A 39 10.40 4.82 17.48
N GLN A 40 9.59 3.82 17.81
CA GLN A 40 9.91 2.82 18.83
C GLN A 40 11.09 1.94 18.42
N GLY A 41 11.15 1.54 17.15
CA GLY A 41 12.22 0.70 16.61
C GLY A 41 13.56 1.43 16.44
N LYS A 42 13.65 2.74 16.72
CA LYS A 42 14.80 3.62 16.39
C LYS A 42 15.20 3.54 14.90
N ARG A 43 14.27 3.14 14.04
CA ARG A 43 14.45 3.07 12.58
C ARG A 43 13.69 4.22 11.96
N ARG A 44 14.20 4.76 10.85
CA ARG A 44 13.52 5.87 10.16
C ARG A 44 12.77 5.43 8.91
N LYS A 45 12.85 4.17 8.51
CA LYS A 45 12.32 3.68 7.24
C LYS A 45 11.63 2.32 7.38
N LEU A 46 10.58 2.14 6.60
CA LEU A 46 9.83 0.90 6.37
C LEU A 46 9.60 0.77 4.87
N CYS A 47 9.73 -0.42 4.31
CA CYS A 47 9.45 -0.71 2.91
C CYS A 47 8.38 -1.81 2.84
N LEU A 48 7.30 -1.54 2.12
CA LEU A 48 6.27 -2.53 1.81
C LEU A 48 6.50 -3.00 0.37
N ASP A 49 7.11 -4.18 0.18
CA ASP A 49 7.24 -4.79 -1.16
C ASP A 49 5.90 -5.37 -1.59
N LEU A 50 5.32 -4.80 -2.64
CA LEU A 50 3.97 -5.14 -3.09
C LEU A 50 3.94 -6.30 -4.09
N VAL A 51 5.10 -6.75 -4.58
CA VAL A 51 5.22 -7.84 -5.53
C VAL A 51 5.58 -9.13 -4.81
N THR A 52 6.66 -9.14 -4.04
CA THR A 52 7.08 -10.33 -3.28
C THR A 52 6.26 -10.51 -2.01
N ARG A 53 5.67 -9.43 -1.49
CA ARG A 53 4.94 -9.40 -0.21
C ARG A 53 5.80 -9.85 0.98
N GLU A 54 7.11 -9.78 0.81
CA GLU A 54 8.07 -10.11 1.86
C GLU A 54 8.26 -8.93 2.80
N LEU A 55 8.35 -9.22 4.09
CA LEU A 55 8.62 -8.25 5.14
C LEU A 55 9.66 -8.81 6.11
N GLU A 56 10.43 -7.91 6.72
CA GLU A 56 11.28 -8.27 7.84
C GLU A 56 10.43 -8.79 9.01
N LYS A 57 11.01 -9.65 9.86
CA LYS A 57 10.31 -10.22 11.01
C LYS A 57 9.74 -9.15 11.94
N SER A 58 10.45 -8.02 12.12
CA SER A 58 9.99 -6.89 12.94
C SER A 58 8.78 -6.18 12.37
N ASP A 59 8.53 -6.31 11.07
CA ASP A 59 7.54 -5.50 10.34
C ASP A 59 6.30 -6.31 9.97
N LYS A 60 6.21 -7.58 10.41
CA LYS A 60 5.09 -8.49 10.12
C LYS A 60 3.71 -7.96 10.55
N ILE A 61 3.66 -7.02 11.49
CA ILE A 61 2.42 -6.32 11.85
C ILE A 61 1.79 -5.56 10.67
N PHE A 62 2.57 -5.28 9.61
CA PHE A 62 2.12 -4.64 8.38
C PHE A 62 1.88 -5.62 7.24
N PHE A 63 1.96 -6.94 7.47
CA PHE A 63 1.76 -7.94 6.40
C PHE A 63 0.40 -7.80 5.71
N GLU A 64 -0.68 -7.64 6.48
CA GLU A 64 -2.02 -7.42 5.92
C GLU A 64 -2.12 -6.12 5.10
N LEU A 65 -1.39 -5.09 5.51
CA LEU A 65 -1.30 -3.83 4.77
C LEU A 65 -0.56 -4.03 3.45
N THR A 66 0.55 -4.77 3.46
CA THR A 66 1.33 -5.12 2.26
C THR A 66 0.51 -5.93 1.28
N GLU A 67 -0.19 -6.97 1.75
CA GLU A 67 -1.11 -7.79 0.94
C GLU A 67 -2.19 -6.92 0.28
N PHE A 68 -2.86 -6.09 1.08
CA PHE A 68 -3.90 -5.21 0.59
C PHE A 68 -3.39 -4.24 -0.50
N TYR A 69 -2.22 -3.62 -0.29
CA TYR A 69 -1.68 -2.70 -1.29
C TYR A 69 -1.08 -3.40 -2.52
N GLY A 70 -0.66 -4.67 -2.40
CA GLY A 70 -0.38 -5.53 -3.55
C GLY A 70 -1.60 -5.70 -4.45
N ASP A 71 -2.76 -5.97 -3.85
CA ASP A 71 -4.01 -6.10 -4.61
C ASP A 71 -4.49 -4.76 -5.21
N VAL A 72 -4.29 -3.65 -4.48
CA VAL A 72 -4.58 -2.30 -4.99
C VAL A 72 -3.71 -1.97 -6.21
N LEU A 73 -2.42 -2.30 -6.17
CA LEU A 73 -1.50 -2.12 -7.30
C LEU A 73 -2.00 -2.86 -8.55
N LEU A 74 -2.37 -4.14 -8.41
CA LEU A 74 -2.89 -4.94 -9.51
C LEU A 74 -4.19 -4.34 -10.08
N ARG A 75 -5.08 -3.86 -9.21
CA ARG A 75 -6.34 -3.23 -9.63
C ARG A 75 -6.14 -1.95 -10.43
N ILE A 76 -5.28 -1.04 -9.94
CA ILE A 76 -4.97 0.22 -10.64
C ILE A 76 -4.29 -0.08 -11.99
N SER A 77 -3.41 -1.08 -12.02
CA SER A 77 -2.73 -1.51 -13.24
C SER A 77 -3.72 -2.07 -14.26
N TYR A 78 -4.63 -2.94 -13.82
CA TYR A 78 -5.67 -3.52 -14.65
C TYR A 78 -6.62 -2.47 -15.24
N SER A 79 -7.09 -1.51 -14.44
CA SER A 79 -7.98 -0.44 -14.92
C SER A 79 -7.32 0.44 -15.99
N ARG A 80 -5.98 0.52 -15.97
CA ARG A 80 -5.17 1.26 -16.95
C ARG A 80 -4.69 0.39 -18.12
N LYS A 81 -5.13 -0.87 -18.20
CA LYS A 81 -4.72 -1.86 -19.22
C LYS A 81 -3.20 -2.07 -19.26
N ILE A 82 -2.57 -2.04 -18.08
CA ILE A 82 -1.15 -2.33 -17.87
C ILE A 82 -1.04 -3.82 -17.52
N SER A 83 -0.16 -4.53 -18.23
CA SER A 83 0.11 -5.93 -17.93
C SER A 83 0.92 -6.05 -16.63
N GLU A 84 0.52 -6.95 -15.75
CA GLU A 84 1.27 -7.29 -14.53
C GLU A 84 2.69 -7.73 -14.86
N ALA A 85 2.90 -8.45 -15.96
CA ALA A 85 4.22 -8.90 -16.41
C ALA A 85 5.20 -7.73 -16.71
N TRP A 86 4.71 -6.50 -16.84
CA TRP A 86 5.56 -5.32 -17.01
C TRP A 86 6.06 -4.76 -15.69
N ILE A 87 5.54 -5.21 -14.54
CA ILE A 87 5.90 -4.75 -13.21
C ILE A 87 6.86 -5.78 -12.61
N ARG A 88 8.15 -5.42 -12.55
CA ARG A 88 9.17 -6.31 -11.98
C ARG A 88 9.35 -6.09 -10.48
N TYR A 89 9.10 -4.88 -10.02
CA TYR A 89 9.18 -4.48 -8.62
C TYR A 89 8.20 -3.35 -8.39
N ALA A 90 7.55 -3.37 -7.23
CA ALA A 90 6.74 -2.26 -6.77
C ALA A 90 6.79 -2.20 -5.24
N ALA A 91 6.91 -1.00 -4.70
CA ALA A 91 6.97 -0.80 -3.27
C ALA A 91 6.37 0.53 -2.83
N ILE A 92 6.01 0.59 -1.56
CA ILE A 92 5.76 1.84 -0.84
C ILE A 92 6.82 1.96 0.25
N ASP A 93 7.69 2.96 0.13
CA ASP A 93 8.62 3.33 1.18
C ASP A 93 7.99 4.39 2.06
N ILE A 94 8.16 4.21 3.36
CA ILE A 94 7.71 5.15 4.37
C ILE A 94 8.93 5.57 5.18
N GLN A 95 9.15 6.87 5.27
CA GLN A 95 10.23 7.45 6.05
C GLN A 95 9.69 8.44 7.09
N SER A 96 10.05 8.24 8.36
CA SER A 96 9.83 9.24 9.41
C SER A 96 10.84 10.39 9.21
N VAL A 97 10.32 11.59 8.96
CA VAL A 97 11.13 12.80 8.73
C VAL A 97 11.19 13.65 9.99
N SER A 98 10.11 13.69 10.75
CA SER A 98 10.04 14.27 12.10
C SER A 98 9.10 13.44 12.97
N ASN A 99 8.84 13.88 14.20
CA ASN A 99 7.92 13.17 15.09
C ASN A 99 6.48 13.15 14.58
N GLU A 100 6.07 14.16 13.82
CA GLU A 100 4.69 14.31 13.33
C GLU A 100 4.58 14.32 11.80
N LYS A 101 5.63 13.86 11.10
CA LYS A 101 5.68 13.92 9.64
C LYS A 101 6.39 12.73 9.03
N ILE A 102 5.75 12.13 8.03
CA ILE A 102 6.31 11.07 7.21
C ILE A 102 6.39 11.49 5.74
N LEU A 103 7.38 10.97 5.05
CA LEU A 103 7.47 10.94 3.60
C LEU A 103 7.06 9.54 3.14
N CYS A 104 6.08 9.48 2.24
CA CYS A 104 5.70 8.25 1.57
C CYS A 104 6.14 8.35 0.11
N THR A 105 6.78 7.30 -0.40
CA THR A 105 7.24 7.19 -1.79
C THR A 105 6.72 5.89 -2.37
N SER A 106 5.96 5.96 -3.47
CA SER A 106 5.62 4.77 -4.26
C SER A 106 6.64 4.61 -5.38
N ARG A 107 7.08 3.38 -5.63
CA ARG A 107 8.04 3.05 -6.70
C ARG A 107 7.53 1.87 -7.50
N VAL A 108 7.71 1.93 -8.82
CA VAL A 108 7.46 0.82 -9.73
C VAL A 108 8.60 0.72 -10.72
N LYS A 109 9.24 -0.44 -10.79
CA LYS A 109 10.26 -0.77 -11.79
C LYS A 109 9.70 -1.72 -12.83
N THR A 110 9.95 -1.39 -14.09
CA THR A 110 9.47 -2.15 -15.23
C THR A 110 10.35 -3.35 -15.55
N ASP A 111 9.79 -4.27 -16.34
CA ASP A 111 10.49 -5.35 -17.04
C ASP A 111 11.70 -4.86 -17.87
N LEU A 112 11.61 -3.65 -18.42
CA LEU A 112 12.69 -3.02 -19.20
C LEU A 112 13.67 -2.21 -18.32
N GLY A 113 13.58 -2.32 -16.99
CA GLY A 113 14.49 -1.69 -16.04
C GLY A 113 14.21 -0.21 -15.74
N ARG A 114 13.27 0.44 -16.44
CA ARG A 114 12.85 1.82 -16.15
C ARG A 114 12.06 1.88 -14.85
N GLU A 115 12.36 2.88 -14.03
CA GLU A 115 11.70 3.13 -12.75
C GLU A 115 10.83 4.40 -12.80
N TYR A 116 9.69 4.33 -12.11
CA TYR A 116 8.77 5.43 -11.89
C TYR A 116 8.50 5.57 -10.41
N SER A 117 8.39 6.80 -9.93
CA SER A 117 8.08 7.08 -8.54
C SER A 117 7.14 8.27 -8.38
N ALA A 118 6.46 8.32 -7.24
CA ALA A 118 5.74 9.48 -6.75
C ALA A 118 6.02 9.64 -5.25
N GLU A 119 5.97 10.88 -4.75
CA GLU A 119 6.29 11.22 -3.36
C GLU A 119 5.21 12.13 -2.79
N THR A 120 4.93 11.98 -1.50
CA THR A 120 3.98 12.82 -0.77
C THR A 120 4.31 12.82 0.71
N PHE A 121 4.23 14.00 1.32
CA PHE A 121 4.31 14.13 2.77
C PHE A 121 2.93 13.98 3.40
N ALA A 122 2.89 13.37 4.58
CA ALA A 122 1.69 13.32 5.42
C ALA A 122 2.04 13.80 6.83
N ASP A 123 1.20 14.70 7.35
CA ASP A 123 1.23 15.09 8.76
C ASP A 123 0.50 14.02 9.58
N VAL A 124 1.24 13.36 10.47
CA VAL A 124 0.82 12.16 11.18
C VAL A 124 1.38 12.14 12.58
N ARG A 125 0.51 12.06 13.58
CA ARG A 125 0.94 11.81 14.94
C ARG A 125 1.20 10.31 15.15
N PRO A 126 2.15 9.94 16.02
CA PRO A 126 2.29 8.56 16.48
C PRO A 126 0.93 8.09 17.03
N HIS A 127 0.55 6.87 16.65
CA HIS A 127 -0.64 6.20 17.15
C HIS A 127 -0.65 6.13 18.68
N ASP A 128 -1.75 6.60 19.28
CA ASP A 128 -2.05 6.48 20.71
C ASP A 128 -3.49 5.92 20.93
N PRO A 129 -3.64 4.65 21.37
CA PRO A 129 -4.94 4.02 21.55
C PRO A 129 -5.76 4.58 22.72
N ILE A 130 -5.17 5.39 23.62
CA ILE A 130 -5.89 6.03 24.73
C ILE A 130 -6.68 7.25 24.21
N VAL A 131 -6.13 7.92 23.20
CA VAL A 131 -6.67 9.19 22.67
C VAL A 131 -7.47 8.95 21.38
N GLU A 132 -7.13 7.91 20.61
CA GLU A 132 -7.71 7.64 19.30
C GLU A 132 -8.98 6.76 19.35
N LEU A 133 -9.94 7.10 18.50
CA LEU A 133 -11.13 6.27 18.28
C LEU A 133 -10.81 5.14 17.29
N ARG A 134 -11.11 3.90 17.71
CA ARG A 134 -10.98 2.72 16.84
C ARG A 134 -12.17 2.63 15.88
N SER A 135 -11.91 2.51 14.59
CA SER A 135 -12.92 2.24 13.57
C SER A 135 -13.40 0.78 13.66
N GLY A 136 -14.72 0.57 13.64
CA GLY A 136 -15.32 -0.76 13.82
C GLY A 136 -15.32 -1.68 12.59
N GLY A 137 -14.49 -1.40 11.57
CA GLY A 137 -14.51 -2.15 10.31
C GLY A 137 -13.24 -2.98 10.09
N PRO A 138 -13.31 -4.12 9.38
CA PRO A 138 -12.09 -4.84 8.96
C PRO A 138 -11.26 -3.94 8.03
N TYR A 139 -9.95 -3.92 8.20
CA TYR A 139 -8.87 -3.28 7.44
C TYR A 139 -9.17 -2.63 6.07
N GLY A 140 -8.41 -1.56 5.75
CA GLY A 140 -8.37 -0.93 4.44
C GLY A 140 -9.45 0.13 4.17
N SER A 141 -9.20 0.99 3.17
CA SER A 141 -10.07 2.13 2.85
C SER A 141 -11.55 1.74 2.77
N ARG A 142 -12.41 2.42 3.54
CA ARG A 142 -13.88 2.25 3.49
C ARG A 142 -14.41 2.30 2.05
N THR A 143 -13.75 3.03 1.17
CA THR A 143 -14.08 3.17 -0.26
C THR A 143 -13.96 1.85 -1.02
N THR A 144 -13.04 0.96 -0.66
CA THR A 144 -12.83 -0.31 -1.37
C THR A 144 -13.88 -1.38 -1.00
N LYS A 145 -14.50 -1.26 0.18
CA LYS A 145 -15.51 -2.23 0.67
C LYS A 145 -16.78 -2.29 -0.17
N ARG A 146 -17.11 -1.24 -0.94
CA ARG A 146 -18.33 -1.25 -1.77
C ARG A 146 -18.23 -2.13 -3.02
N ILE A 147 -17.03 -2.55 -3.43
CA ILE A 147 -16.82 -3.27 -4.71
C ILE A 147 -16.45 -4.75 -4.48
N ILE A 148 -16.20 -5.18 -3.23
CA ILE A 148 -15.84 -6.57 -2.91
C ILE A 148 -16.99 -7.57 -3.22
N ARG A 149 -18.21 -7.10 -3.46
CA ARG A 149 -19.35 -7.98 -3.83
C ARG A 149 -19.69 -8.06 -5.32
N SER A 150 -19.06 -7.29 -6.22
CA SER A 150 -19.59 -7.15 -7.59
C SER A 150 -18.59 -7.36 -8.74
N SER A 151 -17.33 -7.75 -8.49
CA SER A 151 -16.36 -7.78 -9.61
C SER A 151 -15.23 -8.81 -9.45
N LEU A 152 -15.56 -10.06 -9.16
CA LEU A 152 -14.70 -11.21 -9.45
C LEU A 152 -15.50 -12.21 -10.31
N PRO A 153 -15.16 -12.44 -11.58
CA PRO A 153 -15.65 -13.60 -12.30
C PRO A 153 -14.98 -14.85 -11.70
N HIS A 154 -15.78 -15.57 -10.94
CA HIS A 154 -15.76 -17.02 -10.67
C HIS A 154 -14.63 -17.77 -11.40
N LEU A 155 -13.56 -18.07 -10.66
CA LEU A 155 -12.68 -19.17 -10.99
C LEU A 155 -13.47 -20.48 -10.76
N SER A 156 -13.87 -21.12 -11.84
CA SER A 156 -14.51 -22.44 -11.81
C SER A 156 -13.58 -23.48 -11.16
N PRO A 157 -14.14 -24.43 -10.38
CA PRO A 157 -13.36 -25.50 -9.78
C PRO A 157 -12.97 -26.51 -10.86
N ARG A 158 -11.66 -26.78 -11.02
CA ARG A 158 -11.21 -27.95 -11.77
C ARG A 158 -11.54 -29.20 -10.95
N LEU A 159 -12.49 -29.98 -11.47
CA LEU A 159 -12.72 -31.37 -11.11
C LEU A 159 -11.42 -32.15 -11.29
N VAL A 160 -10.96 -32.80 -10.22
CA VAL A 160 -9.92 -33.81 -10.26
C VAL A 160 -10.64 -35.14 -10.54
N HIS A 161 -10.23 -35.80 -11.62
CA HIS A 161 -10.63 -37.15 -11.99
C HIS A 161 -10.03 -38.19 -11.05
#